data_AF-A0A939C2Y2-F1
#
_entry.id   AF-A0A939C2Y2-F1
#
_cell.length_a   1.000
_cell.length_b   1.000
_cell.length_c   1.000
_cell.angle_alpha   90.00
_cell.angle_beta   90.00
_cell.angle_gamma   90.00
#
_symmetry.space_group_name_H-M   'P 1'
#
loop_
_entity.id
_entity.type
_entity.pdbx_description
1 polymer ?
#
loop_
_entity_poly.entity_id
_entity_poly.type
_entity_poly.pdbx_seq_one_letter_code
_entity_poly.pdbx_strand_id
1 'polypeptide(L)'
;MNEQDKPHLASTATAPAPAPGAIPATSTIGKAPYRTWTPEPVPPVSDVALPAVVQGLAAIVAAEGPLHAGRAYQLYVQASGGHRVGREIRRILDGAVDEAVRQGAVDRVQDAYTRTSEATLFLPGAPSVQVRERGPRSLSEIPRGEVRAVLDRLDPGMSPAQLKRAVLHEWGFGRLTGPAELYLDECLRYAAR
;
A
#
# COMPACT_ATOMS: atom_id res chain seq x y z
N MET A 1 -7.03 68.43 -38.47
CA MET A 1 -7.58 69.39 -37.48
C MET A 1 -8.85 68.75 -36.93
N ASN A 2 -8.93 68.07 -35.79
CA ASN A 2 -8.09 67.84 -34.60
C ASN A 2 -8.30 66.36 -34.22
N GLU A 3 -7.34 65.55 -33.77
CA GLU A 3 -6.54 65.56 -32.53
C GLU A 3 -7.37 65.54 -31.22
N GLN A 4 -7.41 64.34 -30.62
CA GLN A 4 -7.65 63.94 -29.21
C GLN A 4 -7.61 62.40 -29.25
N ASP A 5 -6.55 61.66 -28.88
CA ASP A 5 -5.73 61.56 -27.66
C ASP A 5 -6.53 61.27 -26.37
N LYS A 6 -6.63 59.97 -25.99
CA LYS A 6 -6.24 59.37 -24.69
C LYS A 6 -6.89 58.00 -24.39
N PRO A 7 -6.35 57.19 -23.45
CA PRO A 7 -6.08 55.76 -23.69
C PRO A 7 -6.73 54.80 -22.66
N HIS A 8 -6.43 53.51 -22.86
CA HIS A 8 -6.31 52.44 -21.86
C HIS A 8 -7.59 52.04 -21.11
N LEU A 9 -8.01 50.78 -21.30
CA LEU A 9 -8.22 49.83 -20.20
C LEU A 9 -8.27 48.43 -20.80
N ALA A 10 -7.15 47.72 -20.63
CA ALA A 10 -7.06 46.28 -20.80
C ALA A 10 -8.19 45.62 -20.03
N SER A 11 -8.94 44.75 -20.71
CA SER A 11 -9.88 43.85 -20.07
C SER A 11 -9.09 42.85 -19.23
N THR A 12 -8.88 43.17 -17.96
CA THR A 12 -8.53 42.16 -16.96
C THR A 12 -9.75 41.27 -16.81
N ALA A 13 -9.76 40.15 -17.53
CA ALA A 13 -10.58 39.02 -17.20
C ALA A 13 -10.16 38.55 -15.80
N THR A 14 -10.91 38.99 -14.79
CA THR A 14 -10.87 38.45 -13.44
C THR A 14 -11.12 36.96 -13.54
N ALA A 15 -10.06 36.16 -13.36
CA ALA A 15 -10.20 34.73 -13.13
C ALA A 15 -11.07 34.53 -11.87
N PRO A 16 -12.07 33.63 -11.90
CA PRO A 16 -12.87 33.38 -10.72
C PRO A 16 -11.99 32.83 -9.60
N ALA A 17 -12.13 33.42 -8.41
CA ALA A 17 -11.52 32.90 -7.19
C ALA A 17 -11.90 31.41 -7.01
N PRO A 18 -10.94 30.52 -6.69
CA PRO A 18 -11.25 29.12 -6.47
C PRO A 18 -12.16 28.96 -5.25
N ALA A 19 -13.25 28.20 -5.43
CA ALA A 19 -14.15 27.83 -4.36
C ALA A 19 -13.38 27.18 -3.18
N PRO A 20 -13.69 27.52 -1.93
CA PRO A 20 -13.10 26.86 -0.76
C PRO A 20 -13.61 25.42 -0.70
N GLY A 21 -12.80 24.48 -1.23
CA GLY A 21 -13.14 23.06 -1.31
C GLY A 21 -12.50 22.30 -2.46
N ALA A 22 -11.89 22.99 -3.43
CA ALA A 22 -11.11 22.33 -4.47
C ALA A 22 -9.80 21.78 -3.87
N ILE A 23 -9.68 20.45 -3.81
CA ILE A 23 -8.41 19.78 -3.54
C ILE A 23 -7.43 20.27 -4.63
N PRO A 24 -6.24 20.81 -4.28
CA PRO A 24 -5.27 21.24 -5.28
C PRO A 24 -4.95 20.06 -6.20
N ALA A 25 -4.83 20.32 -7.49
CA ALA A 25 -4.59 19.30 -8.52
C ALA A 25 -3.39 18.43 -8.10
N THR A 26 -3.67 17.21 -7.67
CA THR A 26 -2.66 16.29 -7.16
C THR A 26 -1.71 15.94 -8.29
N SER A 27 -0.43 16.27 -8.14
CA SER A 27 0.63 15.71 -8.98
C SER A 27 0.48 14.20 -8.99
N THR A 28 0.17 13.61 -10.14
CA THR A 28 -0.07 12.17 -10.24
C THR A 28 1.21 11.43 -9.85
N ILE A 29 1.18 10.76 -8.70
CA ILE A 29 2.32 9.98 -8.23
C ILE A 29 2.44 8.75 -9.12
N GLY A 30 3.60 8.58 -9.77
CA GLY A 30 3.90 7.41 -10.59
C GLY A 30 3.80 6.12 -9.76
N LYS A 31 2.95 5.19 -10.20
CA LYS A 31 2.71 3.90 -9.56
C LYS A 31 3.17 2.78 -10.51
N ALA A 32 3.96 1.83 -10.01
CA ALA A 32 4.29 0.64 -10.78
C ALA A 32 3.06 -0.30 -10.90
N PRO A 33 2.93 -1.10 -11.97
CA PRO A 33 1.82 -2.06 -12.09
C PRO A 33 1.76 -3.03 -10.93
N TYR A 34 0.55 -3.36 -10.48
CA TYR A 34 0.35 -4.42 -9.50
C TYR A 34 0.22 -5.78 -10.17
N ARG A 35 1.08 -6.73 -9.80
CA ARG A 35 1.00 -8.12 -10.29
C ARG A 35 0.23 -8.95 -9.28
N THR A 36 -0.94 -9.42 -9.69
CA THR A 36 -1.72 -10.38 -8.91
C THR A 36 -1.11 -11.77 -9.07
N TRP A 37 -0.90 -12.46 -7.96
CA TRP A 37 -0.48 -13.85 -7.98
C TRP A 37 -1.60 -14.71 -8.56
N THR A 38 -1.25 -15.55 -9.52
CA THR A 38 -2.19 -16.51 -10.10
C THR A 38 -2.20 -17.73 -9.18
N PRO A 39 -3.34 -18.10 -8.56
CA PRO A 39 -3.36 -19.21 -7.62
C PRO A 39 -2.93 -20.51 -8.28
N GLU A 40 -1.82 -21.06 -7.82
CA GLU A 40 -1.44 -22.44 -8.10
C GLU A 40 -1.96 -23.31 -6.94
N PRO A 41 -2.53 -24.50 -7.22
CA PRO A 41 -3.01 -25.38 -6.15
C PRO A 41 -1.88 -25.70 -5.17
N VAL A 42 -2.07 -25.31 -3.90
CA VAL A 42 -1.14 -25.62 -2.81
C VAL A 42 -1.84 -26.51 -1.78
N PRO A 43 -1.13 -27.43 -1.13
CA PRO A 43 -1.73 -28.26 -0.10
C PRO A 43 -2.08 -27.42 1.14
N PRO A 44 -3.16 -27.76 1.87
CA PRO A 44 -3.47 -27.16 3.16
C PRO A 44 -2.29 -27.25 4.12
N VAL A 45 -2.08 -26.21 4.92
CA VAL A 45 -0.93 -26.14 5.85
C VAL A 45 -0.92 -27.26 6.89
N SER A 46 -2.08 -27.86 7.16
CA SER A 46 -2.22 -28.98 8.09
C SER A 46 -1.83 -30.33 7.50
N ASP A 47 -1.77 -30.43 6.17
CA ASP A 47 -1.61 -31.71 5.45
C ASP A 47 -0.22 -31.85 4.83
N VAL A 48 0.67 -30.88 5.03
CA VAL A 48 1.97 -30.81 4.37
C VAL A 48 3.10 -30.43 5.34
N ALA A 49 4.31 -30.86 5.01
CA ALA A 49 5.51 -30.47 5.75
C ALA A 49 5.83 -28.98 5.58
N LEU A 50 6.41 -28.39 6.63
CA LEU A 50 6.78 -26.97 6.70
C LEU A 50 7.54 -26.44 5.47
N PRO A 51 8.53 -27.16 4.88
CA PRO A 51 9.24 -26.66 3.70
C PRO A 51 8.34 -26.41 2.48
N ALA A 52 7.27 -27.19 2.30
CA ALA A 52 6.34 -26.95 1.20
C ALA A 52 5.51 -25.67 1.41
N VAL A 53 5.13 -25.39 2.66
CA VAL A 53 4.46 -24.12 3.03
C VAL A 53 5.39 -22.94 2.77
N VAL A 54 6.68 -23.07 3.12
CA VAL A 54 7.72 -22.06 2.83
C VAL A 54 7.81 -21.76 1.33
N GLN A 55 7.86 -22.80 0.49
CA GLN A 55 7.91 -22.62 -0.96
C GLN A 55 6.67 -21.92 -1.51
N GLY A 56 5.48 -22.29 -1.05
CA GLY A 56 4.24 -21.62 -1.47
C GLY A 56 4.20 -20.14 -1.06
N LEU A 57 4.63 -19.81 0.17
CA LEU A 57 4.73 -18.41 0.61
C LEU A 57 5.76 -17.62 -0.19
N ALA A 58 6.93 -18.20 -0.47
CA ALA A 58 7.96 -17.55 -1.28
C ALA A 58 7.47 -17.28 -2.71
N ALA A 59 6.72 -18.20 -3.32
CA ALA A 59 6.10 -18.01 -4.63
C ALA A 59 5.08 -16.85 -4.64
N ILE A 60 4.27 -16.72 -3.60
CA ILE A 60 3.35 -15.60 -3.43
C ILE A 60 4.11 -14.28 -3.30
N VAL A 61 5.16 -14.24 -2.46
CA VAL A 61 6.00 -13.04 -2.27
C VAL A 61 6.74 -12.66 -3.56
N ALA A 62 7.18 -13.65 -4.34
CA ALA A 62 7.83 -13.40 -5.62
C ALA A 62 6.89 -12.72 -6.64
N ALA A 63 5.59 -13.02 -6.57
CA ALA A 63 4.60 -12.46 -7.49
C ALA A 63 4.02 -11.12 -7.00
N GLU A 64 3.60 -11.01 -5.73
CA GLU A 64 2.91 -9.83 -5.20
C GLU A 64 3.76 -8.96 -4.25
N GLY A 65 5.02 -9.33 -4.00
CA GLY A 65 5.91 -8.61 -3.08
C GLY A 65 6.27 -7.20 -3.58
N PRO A 66 6.51 -6.23 -2.68
CA PRO A 66 6.40 -6.33 -1.22
C PRO A 66 4.94 -6.44 -0.73
N LEU A 67 4.63 -7.23 0.29
CA LEU A 67 3.25 -7.33 0.82
C LEU A 67 3.22 -7.64 2.31
N HIS A 68 2.14 -7.30 3.01
CA HIS A 68 1.96 -7.76 4.39
C HIS A 68 1.83 -9.29 4.43
N ALA A 69 2.45 -9.93 5.43
CA ALA A 69 2.37 -11.38 5.64
C ALA A 69 0.92 -11.89 5.72
N GLY A 70 0.01 -11.13 6.33
CA GLY A 70 -1.41 -11.47 6.42
C GLY A 70 -2.09 -11.61 5.06
N ARG A 71 -1.68 -10.83 4.04
CA ARG A 71 -2.15 -10.98 2.67
C ARG A 71 -1.58 -12.24 2.03
N ALA A 72 -0.30 -12.55 2.26
CA ALA A 72 0.30 -13.80 1.80
C ALA A 72 -0.44 -15.02 2.39
N TYR A 73 -0.84 -14.95 3.66
CA TYR A 73 -1.59 -16.01 4.33
C TYR A 73 -2.97 -16.23 3.74
N GLN A 74 -3.68 -15.14 3.44
CA GLN A 74 -4.99 -15.22 2.78
C GLN A 74 -4.88 -15.86 1.40
N LEU A 75 -3.90 -15.46 0.59
CA LEU A 75 -3.66 -16.03 -0.73
C LEU A 75 -3.32 -17.51 -0.65
N TYR A 76 -2.43 -17.92 0.26
CA TYR A 76 -2.10 -19.33 0.47
C TYR A 76 -3.34 -20.14 0.85
N VAL A 77 -4.10 -19.69 1.85
CA VAL A 77 -5.29 -20.41 2.34
C VAL A 77 -6.37 -20.50 1.26
N GLN A 78 -6.57 -19.45 0.47
CA GLN A 78 -7.51 -19.47 -0.65
C GLN A 78 -7.07 -20.48 -1.73
N ALA A 79 -5.79 -20.50 -2.07
CA ALA A 79 -5.25 -21.44 -3.05
C ALA A 79 -5.26 -22.90 -2.56
N SER A 80 -5.30 -23.13 -1.24
CA SER A 80 -5.49 -24.45 -0.65
C SER A 80 -6.96 -24.86 -0.47
N GLY A 81 -7.90 -24.10 -1.03
CA GLY A 81 -9.35 -24.35 -0.89
C GLY A 81 -9.95 -23.94 0.47
N GLY A 82 -9.17 -23.28 1.32
CA GLY A 82 -9.62 -22.74 2.59
C GLY A 82 -10.26 -21.35 2.47
N HIS A 83 -10.98 -20.93 3.51
CA HIS A 83 -11.73 -19.67 3.50
C HIS A 83 -11.23 -18.64 4.52
N ARG A 84 -10.55 -19.08 5.59
CA ARG A 84 -10.14 -18.18 6.68
C ARG A 84 -8.83 -18.62 7.33
N VAL A 85 -8.02 -17.62 7.67
CA VAL A 85 -6.82 -17.80 8.49
C VAL A 85 -7.22 -17.83 9.97
N GLY A 86 -7.48 -19.04 10.49
CA GLY A 86 -7.72 -19.28 11.92
C GLY A 86 -6.44 -19.18 12.76
N ARG A 87 -6.56 -19.29 14.09
CA ARG A 87 -5.42 -19.19 15.03
C ARG A 87 -4.34 -20.24 14.76
N GLU A 88 -4.75 -21.48 14.51
CA GLU A 88 -3.82 -22.59 14.27
C GLU A 88 -3.09 -22.45 12.93
N ILE A 89 -3.85 -22.20 11.85
CA ILE A 89 -3.31 -21.92 10.52
C ILE A 89 -2.32 -20.76 10.58
N ARG A 90 -2.68 -19.67 11.28
CA ARG A 90 -1.80 -18.52 11.48
C ARG A 90 -0.50 -18.92 12.15
N ARG A 91 -0.54 -19.70 13.23
CA ARG A 91 0.67 -20.17 13.93
C ARG A 91 1.60 -20.95 13.00
N ILE A 92 1.06 -21.81 12.13
CA ILE A 92 1.85 -22.58 11.17
C ILE A 92 2.48 -21.64 10.13
N LEU A 93 1.69 -20.71 9.59
CA LEU A 93 2.16 -19.74 8.60
C LEU A 93 3.19 -18.76 9.15
N ASP A 94 3.04 -18.31 10.40
CA ASP A 94 4.05 -17.49 11.09
C ASP A 94 5.37 -18.26 11.21
N GLY A 95 5.33 -19.53 11.63
CA GLY A 95 6.52 -20.38 11.67
C GLY A 95 7.14 -20.62 10.29
N ALA A 96 6.32 -20.72 9.24
CA ALA A 96 6.80 -20.85 7.86
C ALA A 96 7.47 -19.55 7.36
N VAL A 97 6.95 -18.38 7.70
CA VAL A 97 7.60 -17.10 7.39
C VAL A 97 8.92 -16.97 8.13
N ASP A 98 8.96 -17.29 9.43
CA ASP A 98 10.19 -17.25 10.21
C ASP A 98 11.27 -18.17 9.60
N GLU A 99 10.86 -19.37 9.17
CA GLU A 99 11.75 -20.31 8.50
C GLU A 99 12.19 -19.81 7.12
N ALA A 100 11.30 -19.23 6.32
CA ALA A 100 11.62 -18.64 5.02
C ALA A 100 12.65 -17.51 5.14
N VAL A 101 12.50 -16.66 6.17
CA VAL A 101 13.46 -15.60 6.49
C VAL A 101 14.80 -16.19 6.94
N ARG A 102 14.78 -17.19 7.82
CA ARG A 102 16.00 -17.86 8.30
C ARG A 102 16.78 -18.52 7.16
N GLN A 103 16.10 -19.05 6.15
CA GLN A 103 16.69 -19.67 4.97
C GLN A 103 17.11 -18.67 3.88
N GLY A 104 16.75 -17.38 4.02
CA GLY A 104 17.00 -16.37 2.99
C GLY A 104 16.15 -16.54 1.73
N ALA A 105 14.98 -17.19 1.83
CA ALA A 105 14.02 -17.29 0.72
C ALA A 105 13.14 -16.03 0.59
N VAL A 106 12.90 -15.35 1.71
CA VAL A 106 12.10 -14.13 1.84
C VAL A 106 12.80 -13.22 2.86
N ASP A 107 12.73 -11.91 2.69
CA ASP A 107 13.10 -10.93 3.72
C ASP A 107 11.85 -10.24 4.30
N ARG A 108 12.02 -9.65 5.49
CA ARG A 108 10.97 -8.87 6.15
C ARG A 108 11.48 -7.54 6.66
N VAL A 109 10.63 -6.51 6.57
CA VAL A 109 10.90 -5.21 7.19
C VAL A 109 10.82 -5.36 8.71
N GLN A 110 11.82 -4.85 9.42
CA GLN A 110 11.82 -4.77 10.89
C GLN A 110 11.35 -3.37 11.29
N ASP A 111 10.07 -3.22 11.61
CA ASP A 111 9.49 -1.96 12.08
C ASP A 111 8.75 -2.12 13.41
N ALA A 112 8.33 -1.00 14.01
CA ALA A 112 7.68 -0.95 15.32
C ALA A 112 6.25 -1.54 15.36
N TYR A 113 5.69 -1.96 14.22
CA TYR A 113 4.32 -2.45 14.10
C TYR A 113 4.27 -3.99 14.00
N THR A 114 5.26 -4.66 14.61
CA THR A 114 5.59 -6.09 14.51
C THR A 114 4.56 -7.05 15.12
N ARG A 115 3.30 -7.02 14.67
CA ARG A 115 2.53 -8.27 14.63
C ARG A 115 3.02 -9.03 13.42
N THR A 116 3.37 -10.32 13.52
CA THR A 116 3.95 -11.10 12.42
C THR A 116 3.14 -10.97 11.12
N SER A 117 1.81 -10.93 11.20
CA SER A 117 0.94 -10.75 10.02
C SER A 117 0.95 -9.37 9.37
N GLU A 118 1.48 -8.36 10.05
CA GLU A 118 1.59 -6.99 9.54
C GLU A 118 3.01 -6.66 9.06
N ALA A 119 3.95 -7.58 9.23
CA ALA A 119 5.28 -7.46 8.67
C ALA A 119 5.20 -7.41 7.14
N THR A 120 5.96 -6.49 6.53
CA THR A 120 6.10 -6.42 5.07
C THR A 120 7.15 -7.44 4.62
N LEU A 121 6.73 -8.41 3.81
CA LEU A 121 7.56 -9.43 3.20
C LEU A 121 7.98 -9.01 1.79
N PHE A 122 9.22 -9.28 1.41
CA PHE A 122 9.76 -9.00 0.08
C PHE A 122 10.83 -10.05 -0.29
N LEU A 123 11.18 -10.15 -1.56
CA LEU A 123 12.28 -11.03 -1.97
C LEU A 123 13.64 -10.41 -1.63
N PRO A 124 14.63 -11.19 -1.18
CA PRO A 124 15.99 -10.70 -1.02
C PRO A 124 16.53 -10.07 -2.30
N GLY A 125 17.12 -8.87 -2.18
CA GLY A 125 17.60 -8.08 -3.31
C GLY A 125 16.52 -7.27 -4.06
N ALA A 126 15.22 -7.49 -3.79
CA ALA A 126 14.15 -6.63 -4.26
C ALA A 126 13.94 -5.43 -3.30
N PRO A 127 13.41 -4.29 -3.79
CA PRO A 127 13.11 -3.16 -2.93
C PRO A 127 12.04 -3.53 -1.89
N SER A 128 12.26 -3.22 -0.62
CA SER A 128 11.30 -3.45 0.47
C SER A 128 10.10 -2.51 0.43
N VAL A 129 10.21 -1.39 -0.30
CA VAL A 129 9.15 -0.40 -0.51
C VAL A 129 9.03 -0.09 -2.00
N GLN A 130 7.83 -0.29 -2.55
CA GLN A 130 7.54 0.04 -3.95
C GLN A 130 6.11 0.54 -4.10
N VAL A 131 5.94 1.82 -4.47
CA VAL A 131 4.61 2.38 -4.70
C VAL A 131 3.99 1.78 -5.95
N ARG A 132 2.89 1.04 -5.77
CA ARG A 132 2.22 0.28 -6.84
C ARG A 132 0.75 0.67 -6.98
N GLU A 133 0.18 0.33 -8.12
CA GLU A 133 -1.27 0.40 -8.35
C GLU A 133 -2.02 -0.39 -7.28
N ARG A 134 -3.26 -0.01 -6.97
CA ARG A 134 -4.04 -0.65 -5.92
C ARG A 134 -4.23 -2.15 -6.19
N GLY A 135 -4.58 -2.50 -7.43
CA GLY A 135 -5.03 -3.85 -7.76
C GLY A 135 -6.25 -4.26 -6.91
N PRO A 136 -6.36 -5.54 -6.49
CA PRO A 136 -7.46 -6.01 -5.66
C PRO A 136 -7.32 -5.62 -4.18
N ARG A 137 -6.25 -4.89 -3.81
CA ARG A 137 -5.91 -4.62 -2.40
C ARG A 137 -6.92 -3.68 -1.74
N SER A 138 -7.26 -3.98 -0.49
CA SER A 138 -7.83 -3.01 0.43
C SER A 138 -6.73 -2.07 0.96
N LEU A 139 -7.10 -0.93 1.57
CA LEU A 139 -6.12 0.05 2.05
C LEU A 139 -5.13 -0.57 3.06
N SER A 140 -5.63 -1.37 4.01
CA SER A 140 -4.81 -2.05 5.03
C SER A 140 -3.93 -3.17 4.47
N GLU A 141 -4.15 -3.60 3.22
CA GLU A 141 -3.32 -4.59 2.53
C GLU A 141 -2.17 -3.95 1.74
N ILE A 142 -2.21 -2.64 1.53
CA ILE A 142 -1.08 -1.89 0.96
C ILE A 142 -0.02 -1.75 2.07
N PRO A 143 1.25 -2.12 1.86
CA PRO A 143 2.29 -1.94 2.87
C PRO A 143 2.43 -0.50 3.36
N ARG A 144 2.66 -0.32 4.67
CA ARG A 144 2.82 1.02 5.28
C ARG A 144 3.91 1.85 4.62
N GLY A 145 5.01 1.21 4.21
CA GLY A 145 6.09 1.87 3.46
C GLY A 145 5.62 2.46 2.12
N GLU A 146 4.71 1.80 1.40
CA GLU A 146 4.14 2.35 0.16
C GLU A 146 3.29 3.58 0.43
N VAL A 147 2.44 3.50 1.47
CA VAL A 147 1.59 4.62 1.91
C VAL A 147 2.44 5.80 2.36
N ARG A 148 3.49 5.54 3.14
CA ARG A 148 4.44 6.55 3.59
C ARG A 148 5.15 7.22 2.41
N ALA A 149 5.62 6.45 1.44
CA ALA A 149 6.27 6.98 0.25
C ALA A 149 5.34 7.85 -0.62
N VAL A 150 4.02 7.61 -0.57
CA VAL A 150 3.02 8.51 -1.19
C VAL A 150 2.86 9.78 -0.35
N LEU A 151 2.68 9.65 0.97
CA LEU A 151 2.57 10.78 1.89
C LEU A 151 3.74 11.76 1.76
N ASP A 152 4.97 11.25 1.63
CA ASP A 152 6.19 12.07 1.50
C ASP A 152 6.29 12.86 0.19
N ARG A 153 5.47 12.52 -0.82
CA ARG A 153 5.42 13.21 -2.11
C ARG A 153 4.27 14.22 -2.20
N LEU A 154 3.35 14.20 -1.23
CA LEU A 154 2.27 15.17 -1.16
C LEU A 154 2.78 16.51 -0.62
N ASP A 155 2.00 17.57 -0.85
CA ASP A 155 2.37 18.93 -0.42
C ASP A 155 2.53 18.99 1.12
N PRO A 156 3.71 19.40 1.64
CA PRO A 156 3.97 19.50 3.07
C PRO A 156 3.10 20.55 3.77
N GLY A 157 2.46 21.48 3.03
CA GLY A 157 1.51 22.45 3.57
C GLY A 157 0.13 21.86 3.88
N MET A 158 -0.16 20.63 3.48
CA MET A 158 -1.44 19.97 3.76
C MET A 158 -1.59 19.61 5.24
N SER A 159 -2.77 19.86 5.81
CA SER A 159 -3.14 19.32 7.12
C SER A 159 -3.18 17.78 7.09
N PRO A 160 -3.04 17.09 8.24
CA PRO A 160 -3.15 15.63 8.31
C PRO A 160 -4.44 15.08 7.69
N ALA A 161 -5.57 15.78 7.87
CA ALA A 161 -6.85 15.37 7.29
C ALA A 161 -6.88 15.51 5.75
N GLN A 162 -6.19 16.51 5.18
CA GLN A 162 -6.05 16.67 3.74
C GLN A 162 -5.12 15.58 3.16
N LEU A 163 -4.00 15.29 3.83
CA LEU A 163 -3.08 14.21 3.43
C LEU A 163 -3.79 12.85 3.36
N LYS A 164 -4.55 12.49 4.40
CA LYS A 164 -5.32 11.24 4.44
C LYS A 164 -6.29 11.12 3.25
N ARG A 165 -7.01 12.21 2.93
CA ARG A 165 -7.95 12.23 1.79
C ARG A 165 -7.23 12.14 0.45
N ALA A 166 -6.11 12.83 0.30
CA ALA A 166 -5.28 12.77 -0.90
C ALA A 166 -4.75 11.34 -1.14
N VAL A 167 -4.30 10.65 -0.07
CA VAL A 167 -3.90 9.24 -0.13
C VAL A 167 -5.05 8.33 -0.60
N LEU A 168 -6.25 8.50 -0.05
CA LEU A 168 -7.41 7.70 -0.49
C LEU A 168 -7.70 7.92 -1.97
N HIS A 169 -7.63 9.18 -2.42
CA HIS A 169 -7.82 9.55 -3.82
C HIS A 169 -6.76 8.91 -4.74
N GLU A 170 -5.48 8.90 -4.33
CA GLU A 170 -4.38 8.31 -5.11
C GLU A 170 -4.58 6.83 -5.47
N TRP A 171 -5.29 6.08 -4.62
CA TRP A 171 -5.62 4.67 -4.85
C TRP A 171 -7.10 4.42 -5.18
N GLY A 172 -7.88 5.48 -5.42
CA GLY A 172 -9.30 5.36 -5.74
C GLY A 172 -10.13 4.71 -4.63
N PHE A 173 -9.73 4.89 -3.37
CA PHE A 173 -10.57 4.54 -2.23
C PHE A 173 -11.65 5.61 -2.03
N GLY A 174 -12.80 5.19 -1.51
CA GLY A 174 -13.92 6.09 -1.25
C GLY A 174 -13.71 6.94 0.01
N ARG A 175 -14.71 6.95 0.90
CA ARG A 175 -14.69 7.77 2.11
C ARG A 175 -13.63 7.32 3.13
N LEU A 176 -13.13 8.30 3.89
CA LEU A 176 -12.32 8.05 5.09
C LEU A 176 -13.22 7.44 6.17
N THR A 177 -13.06 6.15 6.42
CA THR A 177 -13.72 5.42 7.51
C THR A 177 -12.84 5.41 8.75
N GLY A 178 -13.39 5.10 9.93
CA GLY A 178 -12.60 4.96 11.16
C GLY A 178 -11.40 4.00 11.04
N PRO A 179 -11.58 2.78 10.48
CA PRO A 179 -10.45 1.88 10.25
C PRO A 179 -9.41 2.42 9.27
N ALA A 180 -9.85 3.09 8.19
CA ALA A 180 -8.94 3.72 7.24
C ALA A 180 -8.16 4.86 7.89
N GLU A 181 -8.81 5.65 8.74
CA GLU A 181 -8.18 6.73 9.49
C GLU A 181 -7.10 6.23 10.43
N LEU A 182 -7.41 5.21 11.24
CA LEU A 182 -6.44 4.58 12.16
C LEU A 182 -5.21 4.06 11.41
N TYR A 183 -5.44 3.36 10.30
CA TYR A 183 -4.35 2.82 9.48
C TYR A 183 -3.48 3.93 8.87
N LEU A 184 -4.08 5.03 8.39
CA LEU A 184 -3.33 6.16 7.86
C LEU A 184 -2.60 6.96 8.95
N ASP A 185 -3.12 7.03 10.17
CA ASP A 185 -2.42 7.60 11.32
C ASP A 185 -1.16 6.81 11.69
N GLU A 186 -1.22 5.48 11.59
CA GLU A 186 -0.03 4.64 11.71
C GLU A 186 0.97 4.91 10.58
N CYS A 187 0.50 5.03 9.33
CA CYS A 187 1.36 5.34 8.18
C CYS A 187 2.04 6.72 8.30
N LEU A 188 1.36 7.73 8.86
CA LEU A 188 1.94 9.04 9.13
C LEU A 188 3.08 8.98 10.16
N ARG A 189 2.99 8.07 11.14
CA ARG A 189 4.05 7.84 12.14
C ARG A 189 5.07 6.79 11.70
N TYR A 190 4.83 6.14 10.57
CA TYR A 190 5.68 5.07 10.08
C TYR A 190 7.05 5.61 9.66
N ALA A 191 8.07 5.14 10.36
CA ALA A 191 9.47 5.28 9.97
C ALA A 191 10.00 3.87 9.70
N ALA A 192 10.21 3.55 8.42
CA ALA A 192 11.01 2.39 8.07
C ALA A 192 12.44 2.66 8.57
N ARG A 193 12.98 1.78 9.42
CA ARG A 193 14.38 1.80 9.84
C ARG A 193 15.20 0.95 8.90
#